data_AF-A0A3C0QTA0-F1
#
_entry.id   AF-A0A3C0QTA0-F1
#
_cell.length_a   1.000
_cell.length_b   1.000
_cell.length_c   1.000
_cell.angle_alpha   90.00
_cell.angle_beta   90.00
_cell.angle_gamma   90.00
#
_symmetry.space_group_name_H-M   'P 1'
#
loop_
_entity.id
_entity.type
_entity.pdbx_description
1 polymer ?
#
loop_
_entity_poly.entity_id
_entity_poly.type
_entity_poly.pdbx_seq_one_letter_code
_entity_poly.pdbx_strand_id
1 'polypeptide(L)'
;MNQSLKLILLIAVCLIYVGLSLLLFSVEQFWVLALPAAIATSMLFFFDLRKVLLIAFVITPLSFRVLFDNLGFSVNIPGEPLVLMLMAFFLFKLILNRKIDKEVFGHPITIVLLVNLVWLLVTSITSEMPVVSIKFFLSRFWYVGVFFFFTLWLLKTYPANRHLMFYYAIPLALVVLYITYLHGQWNFDRRAGTWLVRPFFGDHTNYA
;
A
#
# COMPACT_ATOMS: atom_id res chain seq x y z
N MET A 1 -27.11 -11.44 24.59
CA MET A 1 -27.77 -10.64 23.54
C MET A 1 -28.50 -11.57 22.57
N ASN A 2 -29.80 -11.35 22.36
CA ASN A 2 -30.67 -12.26 21.62
C ASN A 2 -30.28 -12.33 20.12
N GLN A 3 -30.34 -13.51 19.49
CA GLN A 3 -29.94 -13.70 18.08
C GLN A 3 -30.70 -12.76 17.13
N SER A 4 -32.01 -12.62 17.34
CA SER A 4 -32.87 -11.72 16.56
C SER A 4 -32.48 -10.24 16.72
N LEU A 5 -32.01 -9.84 17.91
CA LEU A 5 -31.57 -8.46 18.15
C LEU A 5 -30.26 -8.15 17.39
N LYS A 6 -29.33 -9.11 17.30
CA LYS A 6 -28.11 -8.98 16.49
C LYS A 6 -28.43 -8.81 15.02
N LEU A 7 -29.39 -9.59 14.51
CA LEU A 7 -29.82 -9.53 13.11
C LEU A 7 -30.48 -8.18 12.78
N ILE A 8 -31.38 -7.70 13.64
CA ILE A 8 -32.03 -6.39 13.47
C ILE A 8 -30.99 -5.26 13.48
N LEU A 9 -30.05 -5.30 14.43
CA LEU A 9 -28.96 -4.31 14.49
C LEU A 9 -28.09 -4.33 13.23
N LEU A 10 -27.72 -5.52 12.74
CA LEU A 10 -26.93 -5.66 11.51
C LEU A 10 -27.66 -5.09 10.29
N ILE A 11 -28.95 -5.42 10.14
CA ILE A 11 -29.77 -4.89 9.04
C ILE A 11 -29.89 -3.37 9.14
N ALA A 12 -30.11 -2.82 10.33
CA ALA A 12 -30.17 -1.38 10.55
C ALA A 12 -28.85 -0.69 10.16
N VAL A 13 -27.69 -1.24 10.56
CA VAL A 13 -26.37 -0.71 10.19
C VAL A 13 -26.17 -0.78 8.68
N CYS A 14 -26.52 -1.88 8.03
CA CYS A 14 -26.43 -2.00 6.58
C CYS A 14 -27.32 -0.97 5.85
N LEU A 15 -28.56 -0.77 6.30
CA LEU A 15 -29.46 0.22 5.73
C LEU A 15 -28.96 1.65 5.92
N ILE A 16 -28.41 1.98 7.11
CA ILE A 16 -27.78 3.28 7.37
C ILE A 16 -26.57 3.48 6.44
N TYR A 17 -25.71 2.47 6.30
CA TYR A 17 -24.55 2.53 5.42
C TYR A 17 -24.95 2.75 3.96
N VAL A 18 -25.96 2.02 3.47
CA VAL A 18 -26.48 2.19 2.10
C VAL A 18 -27.08 3.58 1.93
N GLY A 19 -27.90 4.04 2.87
CA GLY A 19 -28.49 5.38 2.84
C GLY A 19 -27.42 6.48 2.82
N LEU A 20 -26.41 6.39 3.69
CA LEU A 20 -25.27 7.31 3.72
C LEU A 20 -24.47 7.28 2.41
N SER A 21 -24.25 6.09 1.86
CA SER A 21 -23.54 5.92 0.59
C SER A 21 -24.27 6.60 -0.55
N LEU A 22 -25.61 6.46 -0.63
CA LEU A 22 -26.43 7.12 -1.65
C LEU A 22 -26.44 8.65 -1.50
N LEU A 23 -26.52 9.15 -0.26
CA LEU A 23 -26.46 10.60 0.02
C LEU A 23 -25.11 11.22 -0.33
N LEU A 24 -24.00 10.50 -0.11
CA LEU A 24 -22.66 11.02 -0.45
C LEU A 24 -22.35 10.84 -1.93
N PHE A 25 -22.93 9.82 -2.56
CA PHE A 25 -22.87 9.66 -4.01
C PHE A 25 -23.47 10.86 -4.75
N SER A 26 -24.57 11.45 -4.24
CA SER A 26 -25.17 12.65 -4.86
C SER A 26 -24.32 13.92 -4.73
N VAL A 27 -23.30 13.91 -3.86
CA VAL A 27 -22.33 15.00 -3.68
C VAL A 27 -20.96 14.61 -4.26
N GLU A 28 -20.90 13.58 -5.11
CA GLU A 28 -19.68 13.06 -5.75
C GLU A 28 -18.58 12.61 -4.76
N GLN A 29 -18.97 12.28 -3.52
CA GLN A 29 -18.07 11.81 -2.47
C GLN A 29 -18.07 10.29 -2.39
N PHE A 30 -17.16 9.65 -3.13
CA PHE A 30 -17.12 8.19 -3.27
C PHE A 30 -16.34 7.45 -2.16
N TRP A 31 -15.64 8.17 -1.28
CA TRP A 31 -14.74 7.57 -0.28
C TRP A 31 -15.47 6.66 0.73
N VAL A 32 -16.76 6.90 0.99
CA VAL A 32 -17.56 6.05 1.89
C VAL A 32 -17.78 4.65 1.33
N LEU A 33 -17.74 4.47 0.01
CA LEU A 33 -17.81 3.14 -0.61
C LEU A 33 -16.61 2.26 -0.23
N ALA A 34 -15.48 2.87 0.11
CA ALA A 34 -14.28 2.16 0.53
C ALA A 34 -14.27 1.78 2.02
N LEU A 35 -15.19 2.30 2.85
CA LEU A 35 -15.20 2.07 4.30
C LEU A 35 -15.30 0.59 4.68
N PRO A 36 -16.21 -0.23 4.11
CA PRO A 36 -16.29 -1.65 4.46
C PRO A 36 -15.00 -2.39 4.13
N ALA A 37 -14.38 -2.09 2.99
CA ALA A 37 -13.11 -2.68 2.59
C ALA A 37 -11.96 -2.24 3.54
N ALA A 38 -11.93 -0.96 3.93
CA ALA A 38 -10.96 -0.45 4.89
C ALA A 38 -11.12 -1.08 6.27
N ILE A 39 -12.35 -1.23 6.77
CA ILE A 39 -12.65 -1.89 8.04
C ILE A 39 -12.28 -3.37 7.99
N ALA A 40 -12.70 -4.09 6.94
CA ALA A 40 -12.37 -5.50 6.76
C ALA A 40 -10.85 -5.73 6.71
N THR A 41 -10.13 -4.89 5.96
CA THR A 41 -8.66 -4.97 5.87
C THR A 41 -8.02 -4.66 7.23
N SER A 42 -8.51 -3.64 7.94
CA SER A 42 -8.04 -3.29 9.29
C SER A 42 -8.26 -4.42 10.29
N MET A 43 -9.41 -5.09 10.23
CA MET A 43 -9.70 -6.27 11.05
C MET A 43 -8.76 -7.44 10.74
N LEU A 44 -8.40 -7.65 9.47
CA LEU A 44 -7.47 -8.72 9.07
C LEU A 44 -6.08 -8.58 9.68
N PHE A 45 -5.64 -7.39 10.12
CA PHE A 45 -4.38 -7.25 10.85
C PHE A 45 -4.35 -8.08 12.15
N PHE A 46 -5.50 -8.25 12.79
CA PHE A 46 -5.62 -9.04 14.02
C PHE A 46 -5.80 -10.54 13.75
N PHE A 47 -6.34 -10.92 12.60
CA PHE A 47 -6.66 -12.31 12.28
C PHE A 47 -5.61 -13.01 11.41
N ASP A 48 -5.14 -12.34 10.34
CA ASP A 48 -4.21 -12.94 9.39
C ASP A 48 -3.38 -11.87 8.65
N LEU A 49 -2.26 -11.50 9.26
CA LEU A 49 -1.31 -10.54 8.71
C LEU A 49 -0.76 -10.95 7.32
N ARG A 50 -0.77 -12.25 7.00
CA ARG A 50 -0.31 -12.76 5.70
C ARG A 50 -1.23 -12.28 4.59
N LYS A 51 -2.54 -12.36 4.81
CA LYS A 51 -3.55 -11.88 3.87
C LYS A 51 -3.43 -10.38 3.66
N VAL A 52 -3.16 -9.63 4.73
CA VAL A 52 -2.94 -8.18 4.63
C VAL A 52 -1.73 -7.86 3.76
N LEU A 53 -0.62 -8.58 3.94
CA LEU A 53 0.56 -8.42 3.08
C LEU A 53 0.24 -8.76 1.62
N LEU A 54 -0.48 -9.85 1.35
CA LEU A 54 -0.92 -10.21 -0.02
C LEU A 54 -1.84 -9.13 -0.63
N ILE A 55 -2.77 -8.58 0.15
CA ILE A 55 -3.62 -7.46 -0.26
C ILE A 55 -2.75 -6.24 -0.61
N ALA A 56 -1.70 -5.96 0.15
CA ALA A 56 -0.78 -4.86 -0.15
C ALA A 56 -0.07 -5.05 -1.50
N PHE A 57 0.37 -6.26 -1.84
CA PHE A 57 0.91 -6.56 -3.18
C PHE A 57 -0.11 -6.28 -4.30
N VAL A 58 -1.39 -6.64 -4.11
CA VAL A 58 -2.46 -6.40 -5.09
C VAL A 58 -2.78 -4.92 -5.25
N ILE A 59 -2.87 -4.21 -4.13
CA ILE A 59 -3.31 -2.81 -4.10
C ILE A 59 -2.22 -1.86 -4.58
N THR A 60 -0.94 -2.18 -4.39
CA THR A 60 0.16 -1.28 -4.74
C THR A 60 0.10 -0.74 -6.18
N PRO A 61 -0.02 -1.57 -7.24
CA PRO A 61 -0.13 -1.10 -8.62
C PRO A 61 -1.48 -0.46 -8.95
N LEU A 62 -2.50 -0.65 -8.11
CA LEU A 62 -3.83 -0.06 -8.25
C LEU A 62 -4.02 1.21 -7.40
N SER A 63 -3.01 1.57 -6.60
CA SER A 63 -3.05 2.78 -5.79
C SER A 63 -3.00 4.01 -6.69
N PHE A 64 -3.63 5.09 -6.24
CA PHE A 64 -3.63 6.35 -6.97
C PHE A 64 -3.18 7.48 -6.05
N ARG A 65 -2.56 8.50 -6.64
CA ARG A 65 -2.03 9.65 -5.92
C ARG A 65 -3.14 10.63 -5.61
N VAL A 66 -3.30 10.95 -4.32
CA VAL A 66 -4.17 12.04 -3.85
C VAL A 66 -3.29 13.20 -3.43
N LEU A 67 -3.57 14.38 -3.99
CA LEU A 67 -2.91 15.65 -3.64
C LEU A 67 -3.73 16.36 -2.55
N PHE A 68 -3.07 16.73 -1.46
CA PHE A 68 -3.66 17.54 -0.40
C PHE A 68 -3.11 18.96 -0.53
N ASP A 69 -3.73 19.77 -1.38
CA ASP A 69 -3.26 21.13 -1.72
C ASP A 69 -3.07 22.01 -0.49
N ASN A 70 -3.96 21.90 0.50
CA ASN A 70 -3.88 22.65 1.76
C ASN A 70 -2.67 22.29 2.63
N LEU A 71 -2.08 21.10 2.43
CA LEU A 71 -0.97 20.58 3.24
C LEU A 71 0.33 20.44 2.45
N GLY A 72 0.30 20.69 1.14
CA GLY A 72 1.47 20.63 0.27
C GLY A 72 2.12 19.24 0.15
N PHE A 73 1.36 18.16 0.36
CA PHE A 73 1.85 16.79 0.19
C PHE A 73 0.87 15.92 -0.59
N SER A 74 1.38 14.82 -1.15
CA SER A 74 0.59 13.79 -1.81
C SER A 74 0.77 12.44 -1.15
N VAL A 75 -0.27 11.61 -1.13
CA VAL A 75 -0.25 10.24 -0.59
C VAL A 75 -0.86 9.30 -1.61
N ASN A 76 -0.24 8.15 -1.82
CA ASN A 76 -0.84 7.08 -2.62
C ASN A 76 -1.83 6.27 -1.78
N ILE A 77 -3.13 6.37 -2.08
CA ILE A 77 -4.19 5.68 -1.34
C ILE A 77 -4.68 4.50 -2.18
N PRO A 78 -4.96 3.32 -1.58
CA PRO A 78 -4.76 2.94 -0.18
C PRO A 78 -3.35 2.41 0.14
N GLY A 79 -2.43 2.42 -0.83
CA GLY A 79 -1.11 1.78 -0.74
C GLY A 79 -0.25 2.25 0.44
N GLU A 80 0.07 3.54 0.51
CA GLU A 80 0.95 4.10 1.53
C GLU A 80 0.43 3.89 2.96
N PRO A 81 -0.85 4.21 3.29
CA PRO A 81 -1.40 3.92 4.61
C PRO A 81 -1.32 2.45 5.01
N LEU A 82 -1.55 1.54 4.05
CA LEU A 82 -1.50 0.10 4.31
C LEU A 82 -0.08 -0.39 4.58
N VAL A 83 0.91 0.06 3.79
CA VAL A 83 2.33 -0.26 3.99
C VAL A 83 2.81 0.28 5.33
N LEU A 84 2.40 1.50 5.68
CA LEU A 84 2.65 2.11 6.98
C LEU A 84 2.16 1.24 8.15
N MET A 85 0.91 0.79 8.09
CA MET A 85 0.32 -0.07 9.11
C MET A 85 1.04 -1.43 9.20
N LEU A 86 1.37 -2.04 8.05
CA LEU A 86 2.15 -3.28 7.99
C LEU A 86 3.54 -3.12 8.60
N MET A 87 4.20 -2.00 8.33
CA MET A 87 5.52 -1.70 8.88
C MET A 87 5.46 -1.54 10.40
N ALA A 88 4.51 -0.76 10.91
CA ALA A 88 4.33 -0.57 12.35
C ALA A 88 4.08 -1.91 13.06
N PHE A 89 3.22 -2.77 12.49
CA PHE A 89 2.96 -4.11 13.01
C PHE A 89 4.21 -5.00 12.97
N PHE A 90 4.96 -4.95 11.86
CA PHE A 90 6.19 -5.74 11.71
C PHE A 90 7.27 -5.31 12.72
N LEU A 91 7.46 -4.01 12.94
CA LEU A 91 8.35 -3.49 13.98
C LEU A 91 7.92 -3.92 15.37
N PHE A 92 6.64 -3.82 15.70
CA PHE A 92 6.10 -4.30 16.98
C PHE A 92 6.40 -5.78 17.21
N LYS A 93 6.22 -6.60 16.17
CA LYS A 93 6.55 -8.02 16.20
C LYS A 93 8.04 -8.29 16.37
N LEU A 94 8.91 -7.49 15.77
CA LEU A 94 10.36 -7.60 15.89
C LEU A 94 10.84 -7.27 17.32
N ILE A 95 10.24 -6.25 17.95
CA ILE A 95 10.54 -5.87 19.33
C ILE A 95 10.13 -6.99 20.31
N LEU A 96 8.98 -7.61 20.10
CA LEU A 96 8.50 -8.73 20.93
C LEU A 96 9.34 -10.01 20.71
N ASN A 97 9.60 -10.36 19.45
CA ASN A 97 10.39 -11.53 19.10
C ASN A 97 11.87 -11.15 18.99
N ARG A 98 12.59 -11.15 20.11
CA ARG A 98 14.02 -10.82 20.20
C ARG A 98 14.98 -11.76 19.43
N LYS A 99 14.45 -12.69 18.62
CA LYS A 99 15.26 -13.60 17.81
C LYS A 99 15.46 -12.98 16.42
N ILE A 100 16.63 -12.39 16.24
CA ILE A 100 17.10 -11.93 14.94
C ILE A 100 17.60 -13.14 14.15
N ASP A 101 17.03 -13.35 12.96
CA ASP A 101 17.42 -14.43 12.07
C ASP A 101 18.77 -14.11 11.40
N LYS A 102 19.85 -14.67 11.94
CA LYS A 102 21.23 -14.38 11.51
C LYS A 102 21.46 -14.68 10.03
N GLU A 103 20.76 -15.66 9.46
CA GLU A 103 20.85 -16.00 8.04
C GLU A 103 20.38 -14.86 7.15
N VAL A 104 19.32 -14.14 7.56
CA VAL A 104 18.76 -13.04 6.78
C VAL A 104 19.69 -11.84 6.80
N PHE A 105 20.20 -11.47 7.97
CA PHE A 105 21.08 -10.30 8.13
C PHE A 105 22.51 -10.55 7.62
N GLY A 106 22.97 -11.79 7.55
CA GLY A 106 24.25 -12.16 6.95
C GLY A 106 24.24 -12.22 5.41
N HIS A 107 23.08 -12.16 4.77
CA HIS A 107 22.98 -12.27 3.32
C HIS A 107 23.51 -10.99 2.64
N PRO A 108 24.36 -11.08 1.58
CA PRO A 108 24.97 -9.91 0.93
C PRO A 108 23.96 -8.86 0.46
N ILE A 109 22.83 -9.29 -0.11
CA ILE A 109 21.76 -8.38 -0.57
C ILE A 109 21.15 -7.60 0.60
N THR A 110 20.93 -8.25 1.74
CA THR A 110 20.41 -7.60 2.95
C THR A 110 21.40 -6.55 3.45
N ILE A 111 22.70 -6.88 3.46
CA ILE A 111 23.75 -5.96 3.89
C ILE A 111 23.77 -4.72 2.99
N VAL A 112 23.77 -4.90 1.66
CA VAL A 112 23.74 -3.77 0.70
C VAL A 112 22.50 -2.90 0.90
N LEU A 113 21.32 -3.50 1.11
CA LEU A 113 20.09 -2.75 1.40
C LEU A 113 20.18 -1.96 2.71
N LEU A 114 20.74 -2.55 3.78
CA LEU A 114 20.92 -1.85 5.05
C LEU A 114 21.93 -0.71 4.94
N VAL A 115 23.05 -0.93 4.25
CA VAL A 115 24.04 0.13 3.97
C VAL A 115 23.39 1.27 3.18
N ASN A 116 22.58 0.95 2.17
CA ASN A 116 21.84 1.97 1.41
C ASN A 116 20.86 2.76 2.29
N LEU A 117 20.11 2.10 3.16
CA LEU A 117 19.18 2.77 4.08
C LEU A 117 19.93 3.67 5.08
N VAL A 118 21.03 3.19 5.66
CA VAL A 118 21.87 4.00 6.57
C VAL A 118 22.45 5.20 5.83
N TRP A 119 22.95 5.00 4.61
CA TRP A 119 23.48 6.10 3.79
C TRP A 119 22.40 7.12 3.44
N LEU A 120 21.20 6.65 3.08
CA LEU A 120 20.04 7.52 2.85
C LEU A 120 19.69 8.32 4.10
N LEU A 121 19.71 7.72 5.29
CA LEU A 121 19.44 8.42 6.54
C LEU A 121 20.47 9.54 6.79
N VAL A 122 21.76 9.23 6.65
CA VAL A 122 22.84 10.21 6.83
C VAL A 122 22.69 11.37 5.86
N THR A 123 22.53 11.08 4.57
CA THR A 123 22.39 12.10 3.53
C THR A 123 21.09 12.90 3.65
N SER A 124 20.03 12.31 4.23
CA SER A 124 18.78 13.02 4.52
C SER A 124 18.98 14.13 5.54
N ILE A 125 19.75 13.86 6.60
CA ILE A 125 20.01 14.80 7.69
C ILE A 125 20.89 15.96 7.20
N THR A 126 21.86 15.68 6.33
CA THR A 126 22.81 16.67 5.79
C THR A 126 22.31 17.39 4.54
N SER A 127 21.05 17.17 4.13
CA SER A 127 20.53 17.74 2.87
C SER A 127 20.10 19.20 3.01
N GLU A 128 20.06 19.94 1.90
CA GLU A 128 19.54 21.32 1.83
C GLU A 128 18.06 21.41 2.26
N MET A 129 17.30 20.32 2.06
CA MET A 129 15.89 20.22 2.44
C MET A 129 15.64 19.00 3.35
N PRO A 130 16.09 19.02 4.62
CA PRO A 130 16.04 17.85 5.50
C PRO A 130 14.64 17.25 5.66
N VAL A 131 13.61 18.09 5.74
CA VAL A 131 12.22 17.63 5.90
C VAL A 131 11.76 16.80 4.70
N VAL A 132 12.12 17.19 3.49
CA VAL A 132 11.76 16.46 2.26
C VAL A 132 12.54 15.15 2.17
N SER A 133 13.84 15.21 2.44
CA SER A 133 14.71 14.03 2.40
C SER A 133 14.34 13.00 3.47
N ILE A 134 13.98 13.43 4.69
CA ILE A 134 13.50 12.52 5.74
C ILE A 134 12.19 11.85 5.35
N LYS A 135 11.24 12.58 4.73
CA LYS A 135 10.01 11.97 4.20
C LYS A 135 10.32 10.92 3.14
N PHE A 136 11.27 11.20 2.25
CA PHE A 136 11.73 10.23 1.25
C PHE A 136 12.37 9.00 1.90
N PHE A 137 13.28 9.20 2.86
CA PHE A 137 13.89 8.11 3.63
C PHE A 137 12.82 7.25 4.33
N LEU A 138 11.83 7.85 4.97
CA LEU A 138 10.75 7.13 5.65
C LEU A 138 9.94 6.28 4.68
N SER A 139 9.58 6.84 3.51
CA SER A 139 8.93 6.07 2.44
C SER A 139 9.81 4.87 2.08
N ARG A 140 11.10 5.08 1.78
CA ARG A 140 12.00 3.98 1.42
C ARG A 140 12.14 2.93 2.52
N PHE A 141 12.24 3.37 3.78
CA PHE A 141 12.39 2.52 4.95
C PHE A 141 11.18 1.61 5.15
N TRP A 142 9.95 2.14 5.05
CA TRP A 142 8.74 1.34 5.24
C TRP A 142 8.51 0.35 4.09
N TYR A 143 8.78 0.76 2.84
CA TYR A 143 8.68 -0.14 1.69
C TYR A 143 9.68 -1.28 1.76
N VAL A 144 10.96 -1.00 2.08
CA VAL A 144 11.97 -2.06 2.28
C VAL A 144 11.61 -2.93 3.48
N GLY A 145 11.16 -2.34 4.59
CA GLY A 145 10.70 -3.07 5.77
C GLY A 145 9.60 -4.09 5.45
N VAL A 146 8.59 -3.68 4.68
CA VAL A 146 7.42 -4.52 4.37
C VAL A 146 7.67 -5.48 3.21
N PHE A 147 8.08 -4.96 2.05
CA PHE A 147 8.17 -5.76 0.84
C PHE A 147 9.44 -6.61 0.76
N PHE A 148 10.49 -6.26 1.50
CA PHE A 148 11.67 -7.11 1.61
C PHE A 148 11.65 -7.93 2.91
N PHE A 149 11.82 -7.30 4.08
CA PHE A 149 12.02 -8.05 5.33
C PHE A 149 10.78 -8.82 5.78
N PHE A 150 9.62 -8.16 5.81
CA PHE A 150 8.40 -8.82 6.25
C PHE A 150 7.94 -9.90 5.26
N THR A 151 8.15 -9.69 3.97
CA THR A 151 7.90 -10.69 2.92
C THR A 151 8.84 -11.91 3.05
N LEU A 152 10.13 -11.70 3.32
CA LEU A 152 11.07 -12.79 3.58
C LEU A 152 10.65 -13.61 4.81
N TRP A 153 10.26 -12.94 5.89
CA TRP A 153 9.73 -13.60 7.08
C TRP A 153 8.47 -14.42 6.75
N LEU A 154 7.56 -13.86 5.94
CA LEU A 154 6.36 -14.57 5.49
C LEU A 154 6.73 -15.83 4.70
N LEU A 155 7.64 -15.72 3.74
CA LEU A 155 8.04 -16.84 2.87
C LEU A 155 8.74 -17.96 3.63
N LYS A 156 9.62 -17.63 4.60
CA LYS A 156 10.24 -18.63 5.48
C LYS A 156 9.18 -19.39 6.31
N THR A 157 8.14 -18.69 6.77
CA THR A 157 7.09 -19.29 7.61
C THR A 157 6.03 -20.03 6.78
N TYR A 158 5.73 -19.54 5.57
CA TYR A 158 4.67 -20.03 4.69
C TYR A 158 5.18 -20.18 3.26
N PRO A 159 5.99 -21.22 2.98
CA PRO A 159 6.62 -21.42 1.67
C PRO A 159 5.61 -21.66 0.54
N ALA A 160 4.37 -22.05 0.86
CA ALA A 160 3.28 -22.16 -0.11
C ALA A 160 3.00 -20.84 -0.85
N ASN A 161 3.34 -19.68 -0.24
CA ASN A 161 3.15 -18.36 -0.83
C ASN A 161 4.33 -17.92 -1.73
N ARG A 162 5.20 -18.83 -2.18
CA ARG A 162 6.32 -18.52 -3.09
C ARG A 162 5.90 -17.77 -4.37
N HIS A 163 4.64 -17.91 -4.76
CA HIS A 163 4.04 -17.24 -5.91
C HIS A 163 3.50 -15.84 -5.59
N LEU A 164 3.86 -15.24 -4.44
CA LEU A 164 3.34 -13.92 -4.02
C LEU A 164 3.60 -12.81 -5.04
N MET A 165 4.67 -12.91 -5.84
CA MET A 165 4.97 -11.93 -6.88
C MET A 165 3.84 -11.79 -7.91
N PHE A 166 3.05 -12.84 -8.15
CA PHE A 166 1.89 -12.77 -9.04
C PHE A 166 0.77 -11.87 -8.51
N TYR A 167 0.65 -11.72 -7.18
CA TYR A 167 -0.33 -10.81 -6.60
C TYR A 167 -0.02 -9.34 -6.95
N TYR A 168 1.24 -9.01 -7.25
CA TYR A 168 1.61 -7.70 -7.78
C TYR A 168 1.66 -7.66 -9.31
N ALA A 169 2.25 -8.69 -9.92
CA ALA A 169 2.47 -8.73 -11.37
C ALA A 169 1.16 -8.78 -12.16
N ILE A 170 0.14 -9.52 -11.69
CA ILE A 170 -1.13 -9.63 -12.40
C ILE A 170 -1.88 -8.29 -12.42
N PRO A 171 -2.15 -7.61 -11.29
CA PRO A 171 -2.81 -6.30 -11.33
C PRO A 171 -2.01 -5.26 -12.11
N LEU A 172 -0.66 -5.24 -11.96
CA LEU A 172 0.19 -4.36 -12.75
C LEU A 172 0.04 -4.62 -14.25
N ALA A 173 0.09 -5.89 -14.67
CA ALA A 173 -0.07 -6.26 -16.07
C ALA A 173 -1.44 -5.84 -16.62
N LEU A 174 -2.52 -6.00 -15.84
CA LEU A 174 -3.85 -5.54 -16.23
C LEU A 174 -3.89 -4.02 -16.43
N VAL A 175 -3.28 -3.24 -15.54
CA VAL A 175 -3.20 -1.78 -15.69
C VAL A 175 -2.39 -1.40 -16.93
N VAL A 176 -1.25 -2.05 -17.16
CA VAL A 176 -0.41 -1.82 -18.35
C VAL A 176 -1.18 -2.13 -19.63
N LEU A 177 -1.85 -3.28 -19.70
CA LEU A 177 -2.66 -3.66 -20.86
C LEU A 177 -3.81 -2.68 -21.10
N TYR A 178 -4.50 -2.25 -20.05
CA TYR A 178 -5.58 -1.27 -20.13
C TYR A 178 -5.09 0.09 -20.66
N ILE A 179 -4.01 0.63 -20.09
CA ILE A 179 -3.42 1.90 -20.52
C ILE A 179 -2.91 1.79 -21.97
N THR A 180 -2.29 0.67 -22.34
CA THR A 180 -1.77 0.46 -23.71
C THR A 180 -2.91 0.40 -24.72
N TYR A 181 -4.00 -0.31 -24.40
CA TYR A 181 -5.20 -0.32 -25.23
C TYR A 181 -5.76 1.09 -25.43
N LEU A 182 -5.87 1.87 -24.35
CA LEU A 182 -6.38 3.23 -24.40
C LEU A 182 -5.44 4.15 -25.20
N HIS A 183 -4.13 4.03 -25.05
CA HIS A 183 -3.15 4.81 -25.81
C HIS A 183 -3.20 4.50 -27.31
N GLY A 184 -3.51 3.25 -27.68
CA GLY A 184 -3.78 2.86 -29.06
C GLY A 184 -4.97 3.61 -29.68
N GLN A 185 -6.03 3.89 -28.90
CA GLN A 185 -7.16 4.71 -29.35
C GLN A 185 -6.76 6.18 -29.63
N TRP A 186 -5.65 6.63 -29.05
CA TRP A 186 -5.06 7.95 -29.25
C TRP A 186 -3.88 7.92 -30.22
N ASN A 187 -3.79 6.89 -31.08
CA ASN A 187 -2.71 6.71 -32.07
C ASN A 187 -1.30 6.77 -31.46
N PHE A 188 -1.16 6.32 -30.21
CA PHE A 188 0.08 6.41 -29.45
C PHE A 188 0.67 7.84 -29.37
N ASP A 189 -0.18 8.86 -29.36
CA ASP A 189 0.26 10.25 -29.27
C ASP A 189 1.07 10.52 -27.99
N ARG A 190 2.18 11.25 -28.13
CA ARG A 190 3.09 11.51 -27.01
C ARG A 190 2.45 12.35 -25.91
N ARG A 191 1.60 13.32 -26.26
CA ARG A 191 0.90 14.16 -25.28
C ARG A 191 -0.24 13.42 -24.62
N ALA A 192 -0.87 12.48 -25.31
CA ALA A 192 -1.86 11.60 -24.70
C ALA A 192 -1.25 10.73 -23.59
N GLY A 193 -0.05 10.20 -23.82
CA GLY A 193 0.65 9.34 -22.86
C GLY A 193 0.89 9.95 -21.47
N THR A 194 0.93 11.28 -21.36
CA THR A 194 1.23 11.99 -20.11
C THR A 194 0.08 11.96 -19.09
N TRP A 195 -1.16 11.88 -19.57
CA TRP A 195 -2.35 11.92 -18.72
C TRP A 195 -3.17 10.64 -18.79
N LEU A 196 -3.04 9.84 -19.84
CA LEU A 196 -3.73 8.54 -19.98
C LEU A 196 -3.37 7.52 -18.90
N VAL A 197 -2.21 7.70 -18.27
CA VAL A 197 -1.75 6.83 -17.17
C VAL A 197 -2.48 7.08 -15.84
N ARG A 198 -3.24 8.18 -15.73
CA ARG A 198 -4.05 8.50 -14.55
C ARG A 198 -5.31 7.62 -14.52
N PRO A 199 -5.83 7.27 -13.32
CA PRO A 199 -5.41 7.74 -12.00
C PRO A 199 -4.24 6.96 -11.37
N PHE A 200 -3.86 5.82 -11.95
CA PHE A 200 -2.91 4.88 -11.32
C PHE A 200 -1.48 5.39 -11.27
N PHE A 201 -1.01 6.07 -12.32
CA PHE A 201 0.35 6.59 -12.39
C PHE A 201 0.37 8.08 -12.78
N GLY A 202 1.43 8.77 -12.37
CA GLY A 202 1.71 10.16 -12.76
C GLY A 202 2.64 10.24 -13.97
N ASP A 203 2.63 11.41 -14.63
CA ASP A 203 3.37 11.69 -15.88
C ASP A 203 4.89 11.44 -15.75
N HIS A 204 5.44 11.74 -14.58
CA HIS A 204 6.82 11.40 -14.23
C HIS A 204 6.86 10.95 -12.78
N THR A 205 7.56 9.84 -12.51
CA THR A 205 7.91 9.28 -11.18
C THR A 205 6.79 8.66 -10.33
N ASN A 206 6.87 7.33 -10.21
CA ASN A 206 6.46 6.63 -8.99
C ASN A 206 7.70 6.56 -8.08
N TYR A 207 7.68 7.27 -6.94
CA TYR A 207 8.82 7.37 -6.02
C TYR A 207 8.85 6.24 -4.98
N ALA A 208 7.84 5.38 -4.98
CA ALA A 208 7.66 4.29 -4.03
C ALA A 208 8.05 2.93 -4.64
#